data_AF-A0AB36ZSB5-F1
#
_entry.id   AF-A0AB36ZSB5-F1
#
_cell.length_a   1.000
_cell.length_b   1.000
_cell.length_c   1.000
_cell.angle_alpha   90.00
_cell.angle_beta   90.00
_cell.angle_gamma   90.00
#
_symmetry.space_group_name_H-M   'P 1'
#
loop_
_entity.id
_entity.type
_entity.pdbx_description
1 polymer ?
#
loop_
_entity_poly.entity_id
_entity_poly.type
_entity_poly.pdbx_seq_one_letter_code
_entity_poly.pdbx_strand_id
1 'polypeptide(L)'
;MYTKKEITEKYEVTRTTLHNWKTTKPNLYNLLLNSDGSNNQVRELNIVLEKYSKTIRCNFLLEEIEYILNFDIEKNFNEIEKLDTLFIESTSCDIKQNSEFILNIYQKIKSLNIVERYIFITRIKSVKKQKNKSSETQSVIKHYFKEFLIEI
;
A
#
# COMPACT_ATOMS: atom_id res chain seq x y z
N MET A 1 14.83 -17.09 6.14
CA MET A 1 15.42 -17.76 4.96
C MET A 1 15.38 -19.25 5.23
N TYR A 2 14.68 -20.07 4.44
CA TYR A 2 14.65 -21.51 4.71
C TYR A 2 16.05 -22.10 4.51
N THR A 3 16.48 -22.89 5.48
CA THR A 3 17.67 -23.73 5.36
C THR A 3 17.44 -24.81 4.31
N LYS A 4 18.52 -25.33 3.72
CA LYS A 4 18.44 -26.43 2.74
C LYS A 4 17.68 -27.65 3.29
N LYS A 5 17.74 -27.88 4.60
CA LYS A 5 17.03 -28.98 5.29
C LYS A 5 15.51 -28.75 5.28
N GLU A 6 15.08 -27.55 5.65
CA GLU A 6 13.65 -27.17 5.63
C GLU A 6 13.07 -27.21 4.22
N ILE A 7 13.85 -26.82 3.19
CA ILE A 7 13.41 -26.92 1.79
C ILE A 7 13.24 -28.39 1.38
N THR A 8 14.19 -29.26 1.73
CA THR A 8 14.09 -30.69 1.39
C THR A 8 12.93 -31.38 2.09
N GLU A 9 12.63 -31.00 3.33
CA GLU A 9 11.51 -31.56 4.10
C GLU A 9 10.16 -31.03 3.61
N LYS A 10 10.04 -29.72 3.37
CA LYS A 10 8.77 -29.07 2.99
C LYS A 10 8.31 -29.39 1.57
N TYR A 11 9.23 -29.54 0.64
CA TYR A 11 8.93 -29.79 -0.77
C TYR A 11 9.24 -31.22 -1.19
N GLU A 12 9.57 -32.10 -0.24
CA GLU A 12 9.84 -33.53 -0.46
C GLU A 12 10.89 -33.77 -1.55
N VAL A 13 11.92 -32.93 -1.60
CA VAL A 13 13.01 -33.02 -2.58
C VAL A 13 14.28 -33.54 -1.93
N THR A 14 15.04 -34.35 -2.67
CA THR A 14 16.35 -34.82 -2.18
C THR A 14 17.36 -33.68 -2.16
N ARG A 15 18.37 -33.76 -1.27
CA ARG A 15 19.47 -32.79 -1.22
C ARG A 15 20.23 -32.70 -2.56
N THR A 16 20.39 -33.83 -3.24
CA THR A 16 21.05 -33.94 -4.54
C THR A 16 20.26 -33.20 -5.62
N THR A 17 18.94 -33.39 -5.67
CA THR A 17 18.05 -32.68 -6.59
C THR A 17 18.08 -31.17 -6.33
N LEU A 18 18.00 -30.75 -5.07
CA LEU A 18 18.10 -29.34 -4.69
C LEU A 18 19.46 -28.74 -5.09
N HIS A 19 20.55 -29.46 -4.90
CA HIS A 19 21.89 -29.03 -5.33
C HIS A 19 21.98 -28.88 -6.85
N ASN A 20 21.42 -29.83 -7.61
CA ASN A 20 21.39 -29.77 -9.07
C ASN A 20 20.59 -28.58 -9.61
N TRP A 21 19.58 -28.10 -8.87
CA TRP A 21 18.84 -26.89 -9.25
C TRP A 21 19.67 -25.62 -9.19
N LYS A 22 20.80 -25.60 -8.48
CA LYS A 22 21.74 -24.47 -8.50
C LYS A 22 22.23 -24.17 -9.92
N THR A 23 22.43 -25.19 -10.75
CA THR A 23 22.93 -25.07 -12.12
C THR A 23 21.81 -25.21 -13.15
N THR A 24 20.86 -26.12 -12.94
CA THR A 24 19.81 -26.43 -13.92
C THR A 24 18.60 -25.49 -13.84
N LYS A 25 18.31 -24.90 -12.67
CA LYS A 25 17.16 -24.01 -12.42
C LYS A 25 17.52 -22.91 -11.40
N PRO A 26 18.51 -22.04 -11.70
CA PRO A 26 19.10 -21.11 -10.72
C PRO A 26 18.07 -20.14 -10.11
N ASN A 27 17.09 -19.68 -10.90
CA ASN A 27 16.03 -18.78 -10.39
C ASN A 27 15.13 -19.47 -9.36
N LEU A 28 14.75 -20.73 -9.61
CA LEU A 28 13.94 -21.52 -8.67
C LEU A 28 14.74 -21.85 -7.41
N TYR A 29 16.02 -22.21 -7.56
CA TYR A 29 16.92 -22.49 -6.44
C TYR A 29 17.08 -21.26 -5.53
N ASN A 30 17.29 -20.08 -6.11
CA ASN A 30 17.38 -18.82 -5.37
C ASN A 30 16.04 -18.46 -4.72
N LEU A 31 14.92 -18.68 -5.41
CA LEU A 31 13.59 -18.41 -4.85
C LEU A 31 13.28 -19.30 -3.64
N LEU A 32 13.63 -20.59 -3.69
CA LEU A 32 13.44 -21.51 -2.58
C LEU A 32 14.33 -21.16 -1.38
N LEU A 33 15.59 -20.81 -1.62
CA LEU A 33 16.51 -20.35 -0.57
C LEU A 33 16.06 -19.03 0.05
N ASN A 34 15.62 -18.08 -0.77
CA ASN A 34 15.17 -16.77 -0.31
C ASN A 34 13.73 -16.78 0.19
N SER A 35 12.98 -17.87 -0.02
CA SER A 35 11.69 -18.06 0.63
C SER A 35 11.95 -18.27 2.12
N ASP A 36 11.49 -17.34 2.93
CA ASP A 36 11.71 -17.27 4.36
C ASP A 36 10.42 -17.49 5.15
N GLY A 37 9.37 -17.97 4.48
CA GLY A 37 8.02 -18.04 5.05
C GLY A 37 7.36 -16.67 5.23
N SER A 38 8.08 -15.56 5.03
CA SER A 38 7.56 -14.19 5.16
C SER A 38 6.41 -13.94 4.20
N ASN A 39 6.41 -14.55 3.01
CA ASN A 39 5.31 -14.43 2.05
C ASN A 39 3.96 -14.91 2.63
N ASN A 40 3.95 -15.92 3.51
CA ASN A 40 2.72 -16.35 4.18
C ASN A 40 2.27 -15.33 5.23
N GLN A 41 3.21 -14.82 6.04
CA GLN A 41 2.93 -13.78 7.04
C GLN A 41 2.46 -12.48 6.39
N VAL A 42 3.11 -12.05 5.30
CA VAL A 42 2.71 -10.90 4.49
C VAL A 42 1.34 -11.12 3.86
N ARG A 43 1.04 -12.34 3.37
CA ARG A 43 -0.28 -12.68 2.85
C ARG A 43 -1.34 -12.60 3.95
N GLU A 44 -1.07 -13.13 5.13
CA GLU A 44 -1.97 -13.06 6.29
C GLU A 44 -2.20 -11.62 6.73
N LEU A 45 -1.15 -10.81 6.84
CA LEU A 45 -1.25 -9.38 7.13
C LEU A 45 -2.09 -8.65 6.08
N ASN A 46 -1.87 -8.90 4.79
CA ASN A 46 -2.68 -8.31 3.72
C ASN A 46 -4.16 -8.70 3.83
N ILE A 47 -4.45 -9.96 4.18
CA ILE A 47 -5.83 -10.42 4.43
C ILE A 47 -6.45 -9.66 5.61
N VAL A 48 -5.70 -9.48 6.69
CA VAL A 48 -6.17 -8.74 7.87
C VAL A 48 -6.41 -7.27 7.52
N LEU A 49 -5.49 -6.62 6.80
CA LEU A 49 -5.62 -5.23 6.37
C LEU A 49 -6.83 -5.03 5.43
N GLU A 50 -7.08 -5.97 4.53
CA GLU A 50 -8.23 -5.92 3.61
C GLU A 50 -9.57 -6.22 4.31
N LYS A 51 -9.55 -6.98 5.41
CA LYS A 51 -10.74 -7.10 6.27
C LYS A 51 -10.96 -5.84 7.08
N TYR A 52 -9.88 -5.25 7.58
CA TYR A 52 -9.92 -4.02 8.36
C TYR A 52 -10.36 -2.82 7.51
N SER A 53 -9.93 -2.73 6.24
CA SER A 53 -10.33 -1.64 5.34
C SER A 53 -11.84 -1.47 5.24
N LYS A 54 -12.59 -2.57 5.26
CA LYS A 54 -14.07 -2.57 5.21
C LYS A 54 -14.73 -2.00 6.46
N THR A 55 -13.97 -1.80 7.54
CA THR A 55 -14.46 -1.18 8.78
C THR A 55 -14.18 0.31 8.85
N ILE A 56 -13.37 0.83 7.92
CA ILE A 56 -13.04 2.25 7.83
C ILE A 56 -14.33 3.02 7.56
N ARG A 57 -14.58 4.04 8.39
CA ARG A 57 -15.68 4.98 8.22
C ARG A 57 -15.10 6.35 7.98
N CYS A 58 -14.86 6.65 6.71
CA CYS A 58 -14.35 7.93 6.26
C CYS A 58 -15.21 8.46 5.13
N ASN A 59 -15.30 9.78 5.06
CA ASN A 59 -16.23 10.47 4.18
C ASN A 59 -15.44 11.41 3.25
N PHE A 60 -14.44 10.90 2.52
CA PHE A 60 -13.76 11.69 1.51
C PHE A 60 -14.64 11.87 0.27
N LEU A 61 -14.56 13.04 -0.34
CA LEU A 61 -15.09 13.30 -1.67
C LEU A 61 -14.09 12.84 -2.73
N LEU A 62 -14.57 12.53 -3.93
CA LEU A 62 -13.69 12.14 -5.04
C LEU A 62 -12.67 13.25 -5.36
N GLU A 63 -13.13 14.49 -5.40
CA GLU A 63 -12.32 15.68 -5.69
C GLU A 63 -11.22 15.91 -4.63
N GLU A 64 -11.49 15.56 -3.37
CA GLU A 64 -10.50 15.64 -2.29
C GLU A 64 -9.36 14.62 -2.52
N ILE A 65 -9.71 13.39 -2.91
CA ILE A 65 -8.70 12.36 -3.24
C ILE A 65 -7.92 12.76 -4.51
N GLU A 66 -8.60 13.30 -5.53
CA GLU A 66 -7.94 13.83 -6.73
C GLU A 66 -6.94 14.93 -6.39
N TYR A 67 -7.30 15.85 -5.49
CA TYR A 67 -6.41 16.90 -5.03
C TYR A 67 -5.20 16.34 -4.28
N ILE A 68 -5.41 15.41 -3.34
CA ILE A 68 -4.31 14.76 -2.59
C ILE A 68 -3.32 14.06 -3.53
N LEU A 69 -3.81 13.44 -4.61
CA LEU A 69 -2.97 12.73 -5.57
C LEU A 69 -2.01 13.62 -6.36
N ASN A 70 -2.18 14.95 -6.32
CA ASN A 70 -1.26 15.90 -6.93
C ASN A 70 0.03 16.08 -6.12
N PHE A 71 0.07 15.60 -4.87
CA PHE A 71 1.21 15.73 -3.96
C PHE A 71 1.92 14.38 -3.76
N ASP A 72 3.23 14.40 -3.54
CA ASP A 72 4.07 13.21 -3.36
C ASP A 72 4.17 12.74 -1.89
N ILE A 73 3.05 12.76 -1.18
CA ILE A 73 2.99 12.41 0.24
C ILE A 73 3.36 10.94 0.53
N GLU A 74 3.28 10.06 -0.47
CA GLU A 74 3.61 8.64 -0.33
C GLU A 74 5.10 8.32 -0.28
N LYS A 75 5.98 9.29 -0.60
CA LYS A 75 7.44 9.10 -0.58
C LYS A 75 7.97 8.88 0.83
N ASN A 76 7.32 9.45 1.85
CA ASN A 76 7.75 9.41 3.25
C ASN A 76 7.01 8.32 4.05
N PHE A 77 7.00 7.09 3.54
CA PHE A 77 6.27 5.99 4.17
C PHE A 77 6.71 5.69 5.61
N ASN A 78 7.97 5.96 5.94
CA ASN A 78 8.52 5.74 7.27
C ASN A 78 7.98 6.73 8.32
N GLU A 79 7.33 7.81 7.89
CA GLU A 79 6.79 8.86 8.76
C GLU A 79 5.26 8.90 8.71
N ILE A 80 4.63 7.74 8.56
CA ILE A 80 3.18 7.64 8.32
C ILE A 80 2.34 8.15 9.50
N GLU A 81 2.88 8.11 10.72
CA GLU A 81 2.29 8.79 11.89
C GLU A 81 2.16 10.32 11.72
N LYS A 82 2.96 10.93 10.84
CA LYS A 82 2.95 12.37 10.55
C LYS A 82 2.26 12.71 9.23
N LEU A 83 1.45 11.80 8.68
CA LEU A 83 0.79 11.98 7.39
C LEU A 83 0.02 13.30 7.27
N ASP A 84 -0.67 13.73 8.32
CA ASP A 84 -1.39 15.00 8.36
C ASP A 84 -0.44 16.22 8.29
N THR A 85 0.72 16.14 8.93
CA THR A 85 1.77 17.17 8.85
C THR A 85 2.38 17.22 7.45
N LEU A 86 2.69 16.07 6.86
CA LEU A 86 3.21 15.99 5.50
C LEU A 86 2.23 16.59 4.47
N PHE A 87 0.92 16.35 4.67
CA PHE A 87 -0.11 16.94 3.83
C PHE A 87 -0.19 18.46 3.96
N ILE A 88 -0.18 19.01 5.18
CA ILE A 88 -0.29 20.48 5.35
C ILE A 88 0.95 21.20 4.84
N GLU A 89 2.14 20.61 5.00
CA GLU A 89 3.39 21.15 4.44
C GLU A 89 3.33 21.18 2.91
N SER A 90 2.86 20.10 2.30
CA SER A 90 2.73 19.96 0.84
C SER A 90 1.73 20.96 0.24
N THR A 91 0.71 21.36 1.00
CA THR A 91 -0.36 22.26 0.55
C THR A 91 -0.16 23.72 0.96
N SER A 92 0.93 24.04 1.66
CA SER A 92 1.17 25.35 2.29
C SER A 92 1.04 26.56 1.36
N CYS A 93 1.40 26.42 0.09
CA CYS A 93 1.25 27.45 -0.95
C CYS A 93 -0.22 27.73 -1.32
N ASP A 94 -1.08 26.71 -1.29
CA ASP A 94 -2.47 26.77 -1.74
C ASP A 94 -3.44 27.14 -0.62
N ILE A 95 -3.01 27.04 0.65
CA ILE A 95 -3.84 27.33 1.84
C ILE A 95 -4.47 28.72 1.76
N LYS A 96 -3.79 29.72 1.21
CA LYS A 96 -4.33 31.09 1.14
C LYS A 96 -5.57 31.22 0.26
N GLN A 97 -5.74 30.33 -0.71
CA GLN A 97 -6.83 30.39 -1.69
C GLN A 97 -7.93 29.35 -1.41
N ASN A 98 -7.56 28.18 -0.88
CA ASN A 98 -8.46 27.04 -0.70
C ASN A 98 -8.47 26.54 0.75
N SER A 99 -8.33 27.45 1.73
CA SER A 99 -8.14 27.12 3.15
C SER A 99 -9.20 26.15 3.69
N GLU A 100 -10.48 26.41 3.45
CA GLU A 100 -11.58 25.57 3.95
C GLU A 100 -11.51 24.15 3.39
N PHE A 101 -11.31 24.02 2.07
CA PHE A 101 -11.17 22.72 1.41
C PHE A 101 -9.95 21.94 1.92
N ILE A 102 -8.78 22.59 2.00
CA ILE A 102 -7.54 21.96 2.47
C ILE A 102 -7.66 21.56 3.94
N LEU A 103 -8.25 22.41 4.78
CA LEU A 103 -8.44 22.12 6.20
C LEU A 103 -9.42 20.97 6.42
N ASN A 104 -10.46 20.84 5.59
CA ASN A 104 -11.38 19.70 5.64
C ASN A 104 -10.64 18.38 5.35
N ILE A 105 -9.82 18.35 4.30
CA ILE A 105 -8.98 17.20 3.97
C ILE A 105 -8.02 16.89 5.13
N TYR A 106 -7.35 17.91 5.65
CA TYR A 106 -6.44 17.77 6.79
C TYR A 106 -7.13 17.14 8.00
N GLN A 107 -8.33 17.58 8.36
CA GLN A 107 -9.09 17.01 9.48
C GLN A 107 -9.42 15.54 9.25
N LYS A 108 -9.82 15.17 8.03
CA LYS A 108 -10.10 13.77 7.67
C LYS A 108 -8.83 12.92 7.76
N ILE A 109 -7.70 13.36 7.21
CA ILE A 109 -6.41 12.66 7.32
C ILE A 109 -5.98 12.53 8.79
N LYS A 110 -6.14 13.59 9.58
CA LYS A 110 -5.80 13.61 11.00
C LYS A 110 -6.60 12.58 11.80
N SER A 111 -7.88 12.39 11.45
CA SER A 111 -8.77 11.43 12.10
C SER A 111 -8.41 9.96 11.85
N LEU A 112 -7.62 9.68 10.80
CA LEU A 112 -7.17 8.33 10.48
C LEU A 112 -6.20 7.83 11.55
N ASN A 113 -6.44 6.61 12.04
CA ASN A 113 -5.47 5.91 12.88
C ASN A 113 -4.30 5.35 12.04
N ILE A 114 -3.27 4.83 12.71
CA ILE A 114 -2.04 4.38 12.05
C ILE A 114 -2.26 3.32 10.95
N VAL A 115 -3.21 2.40 11.15
CA VAL A 115 -3.54 1.36 10.18
C VAL A 115 -4.30 1.94 8.99
N GLU A 116 -5.22 2.86 9.25
CA GLU A 116 -5.96 3.57 8.19
C GLU A 116 -5.03 4.44 7.34
N ARG A 117 -4.10 5.17 7.97
CA ARG A 117 -3.06 5.94 7.28
C ARG A 117 -2.19 5.03 6.40
N TYR A 118 -1.82 3.85 6.90
CA TYR A 118 -1.12 2.82 6.14
C TYR A 118 -1.88 2.40 4.88
N ILE A 119 -3.15 2.04 5.04
CA ILE A 119 -3.99 1.62 3.92
C ILE A 119 -4.12 2.79 2.94
N PHE A 120 -4.41 4.00 3.42
CA PHE A 120 -4.59 5.22 2.63
C PHE A 120 -3.38 5.50 1.73
N ILE A 121 -2.16 5.57 2.30
CA ILE A 121 -0.93 5.78 1.52
C ILE A 121 -0.68 4.64 0.53
N THR A 122 -1.00 3.40 0.90
CA THR A 122 -0.86 2.25 0.01
C THR A 122 -1.81 2.35 -1.20
N ARG A 123 -3.03 2.87 -1.00
CA ARG A 123 -3.96 3.15 -2.10
C ARG A 123 -3.46 4.31 -2.98
N ILE A 124 -2.90 5.39 -2.41
CA ILE A 124 -2.24 6.47 -3.17
C ILE A 124 -1.17 5.91 -4.12
N LYS A 125 -0.24 5.10 -3.59
CA LYS A 125 0.82 4.47 -4.38
C LYS A 125 0.24 3.64 -5.53
N SER A 126 -0.83 2.90 -5.25
CA SER A 126 -1.49 2.03 -6.23
C SER A 126 -2.13 2.85 -7.37
N VAL A 127 -2.86 3.92 -7.03
CA VAL A 127 -3.48 4.81 -8.02
C VAL A 127 -2.42 5.50 -8.87
N LYS A 128 -1.38 6.09 -8.28
CA LYS A 128 -0.31 6.77 -9.02
C LYS A 128 0.42 5.83 -9.99
N LYS A 129 0.66 4.57 -9.59
CA LYS A 129 1.27 3.55 -10.46
C LYS A 129 0.41 3.22 -11.70
N GLN A 130 -0.91 3.34 -11.58
CA GLN A 130 -1.86 3.09 -12.67
C GLN A 130 -2.19 4.33 -13.50
N LYS A 131 -2.12 5.54 -12.91
CA LYS A 131 -2.34 6.83 -13.59
C LYS A 131 -1.43 7.02 -14.81
N ASN A 132 -0.21 6.50 -14.72
CA ASN A 132 0.76 6.51 -15.83
C ASN A 132 0.37 5.60 -17.03
N LYS A 133 -0.77 4.90 -16.96
CA LYS A 133 -1.18 3.88 -17.96
C LYS A 133 -2.57 4.09 -18.57
N SER A 134 -3.43 4.97 -18.05
CA SER A 134 -4.82 5.07 -18.54
C SER A 134 -5.45 6.45 -18.38
N SER A 135 -6.34 6.81 -19.31
CA SER A 135 -7.11 8.07 -19.36
C SER A 135 -8.28 8.14 -18.38
N GLU A 136 -8.53 7.08 -17.58
CA GLU A 136 -9.68 6.99 -16.67
C GLU A 136 -9.25 7.09 -15.19
N THR A 137 -8.70 8.25 -14.80
CA THR A 137 -8.23 8.47 -13.43
C THR A 137 -9.32 8.24 -12.37
N GLN A 138 -10.57 8.63 -12.66
CA GLN A 138 -11.67 8.57 -11.70
C GLN A 138 -12.14 7.14 -11.39
N SER A 139 -12.18 6.26 -12.40
CA SER A 139 -12.59 4.85 -12.19
C SER A 139 -11.58 4.13 -11.31
N VAL A 140 -10.28 4.40 -11.53
CA VAL A 140 -9.18 3.88 -10.71
C VAL A 140 -9.26 4.38 -9.27
N ILE A 141 -9.54 5.68 -9.06
CA ILE A 141 -9.70 6.22 -7.70
C ILE A 141 -10.89 5.55 -7.00
N LYS A 142 -12.06 5.50 -7.64
CA LYS A 142 -13.25 4.85 -7.07
C LYS A 142 -13.02 3.39 -6.71
N HIS A 143 -12.24 2.67 -7.51
CA HIS A 143 -11.88 1.29 -7.23
C HIS A 143 -10.98 1.16 -5.98
N TYR A 144 -9.90 1.95 -5.91
CA TYR A 144 -8.90 1.82 -4.85
C TYR A 144 -9.28 2.49 -3.53
N PHE A 145 -10.11 3.53 -3.57
CA PHE A 145 -10.53 4.31 -2.39
C PHE A 145 -11.97 4.03 -1.99
N LYS A 146 -12.59 2.94 -2.47
CA LYS A 146 -13.99 2.61 -2.19
C LYS A 146 -14.36 2.76 -0.71
N GLU A 147 -13.50 2.29 0.20
CA GLU A 147 -13.75 2.32 1.65
C GLU A 147 -13.54 3.70 2.30
N PHE A 148 -12.92 4.64 1.60
CA PHE A 148 -12.66 6.00 2.09
C PHE A 148 -13.63 7.04 1.52
N LEU A 149 -14.31 6.72 0.42
CA LEU A 149 -15.23 7.62 -0.26
C LEU A 149 -16.59 7.62 0.43
N ILE A 150 -17.27 8.77 0.39
CA ILE A 150 -18.70 8.85 0.73
C ILE A 150 -19.48 7.87 -0.15
N GLU A 151 -20.21 6.95 0.48
CA GLU A 151 -21.27 6.20 -0.19
C GLU A 151 -22.41 7.19 -0.50
N ILE A 152 -22.59 7.49 -1.79
CA ILE A 152 -23.74 8.27 -2.30
C ILE A 152 -24.85 7.29 -2.67
#